data_AF-A0A1J5IU04-F1
#
_entry.id   AF-A0A1J5IU04-F1
#
_cell.length_a   1.000
_cell.length_b   1.000
_cell.length_c   1.000
_cell.angle_alpha   90.00
_cell.angle_beta   90.00
_cell.angle_gamma   90.00
#
_symmetry.space_group_name_H-M   'P 1'
#
loop_
_entity.id
_entity.type
_entity.pdbx_description
1 polymer ?
#
loop_
_entity_poly.entity_id
_entity_poly.type
_entity_poly.pdbx_seq_one_letter_code
_entity_poly.pdbx_strand_id
1 'polypeptide(L)'
;MTKKISSIVVLVLVVVGAWLAWQWLFCRFYVAPNQMAVITAKTGSPLPPGQILARPGQKGIQEEVLGEGRHFLNPFFYEHSIVPVLVIPAGKIGIVTSKVGEELPDGEFLAEPGQKGIWRKVLGPGKYRMNPIGYRIDVSDAISIPIGYDGVITSLAGGQTPEGEFAGAGQKGVRRDVLQPGLYYINPREFSVAVLEIGVNQVSLLGKWGTEVITKGQIATQNRAMNELQRSLLMEQQEKRADYLQAARTAAAPAAKKTGEAAPPPAKPLSTEESISTFVLNQFVEFPSRDGFEISLDMTVEFELLPQHIAWIYKSYGDLPAAVDKIIMPQILSVSRLKGSAYGARDFIVGEGREKFQNDLTEALAKTLLERKIIAHSALIRHVNVPMQILEPIQQASIAQEQDLTNREKQNTARKLAELNTETSLIEQRREQVAQETMKLKAEVVADQEKQVAEIKGETLKLVAQIDKETAAVQAERATRLGRADAERIRRVEGEKARGFQLRIAAFGDSDSYNLWTLADRLNDRVKVNILHAGPGTLWTDLERARLGDLGGAALIEQQSGKGKSGP
;
A
#
# COMPACT_ATOMS: atom_id res chain seq x y z
N MET A 1 -26.96 -21.82 114.62
CA MET A 1 -27.59 -21.74 113.28
C MET A 1 -26.57 -21.67 112.14
N THR A 2 -25.41 -21.05 112.34
CA THR A 2 -24.32 -20.89 111.34
C THR A 2 -23.79 -22.19 110.72
N LYS A 3 -23.58 -23.27 111.49
CA LYS A 3 -23.14 -24.58 110.94
C LYS A 3 -24.17 -25.24 110.01
N LYS A 4 -25.48 -25.13 110.30
CA LYS A 4 -26.54 -25.68 109.44
C LYS A 4 -26.63 -24.89 108.12
N ILE A 5 -26.51 -23.56 108.18
CA ILE A 5 -26.47 -22.69 107.00
C ILE A 5 -25.23 -23.00 106.15
N SER A 6 -24.05 -23.18 106.77
CA SER A 6 -22.83 -23.58 106.06
C SER A 6 -22.95 -24.94 105.37
N SER A 7 -23.56 -25.95 106.01
CA SER A 7 -23.78 -27.26 105.39
C SER A 7 -24.75 -27.19 104.21
N ILE A 8 -25.78 -26.35 104.29
CA ILE A 8 -26.74 -26.13 103.19
C ILE A 8 -26.05 -25.42 102.02
N VAL A 9 -25.21 -24.42 102.29
CA VAL A 9 -24.45 -23.70 101.27
C VAL A 9 -23.44 -24.61 100.56
N VAL A 10 -22.75 -25.49 101.29
CA VAL A 10 -21.83 -26.47 100.70
C VAL A 10 -22.59 -27.49 99.84
N LEU A 11 -23.74 -27.99 100.29
CA LEU A 11 -24.59 -28.89 99.51
C LEU A 11 -25.06 -28.23 98.20
N VAL A 12 -25.49 -26.96 98.27
CA VAL A 12 -25.90 -26.19 97.10
C VAL A 12 -24.73 -26.01 96.13
N LEU A 13 -23.53 -25.68 96.63
CA LEU A 13 -22.33 -25.55 95.79
C LEU A 13 -21.94 -26.87 95.10
N VAL A 14 -22.06 -28.00 95.80
CA VAL A 14 -21.80 -29.33 95.21
C VAL A 14 -22.84 -29.66 94.14
N VAL A 15 -24.12 -29.39 94.39
CA VAL A 15 -25.20 -29.63 93.41
C VAL A 15 -25.04 -28.71 92.19
N VAL A 16 -24.73 -27.43 92.39
CA VAL A 16 -24.46 -26.48 91.30
C VAL A 16 -23.20 -26.89 90.53
N GLY A 17 -22.14 -27.30 91.23
CA GLY A 17 -20.91 -27.81 90.60
C GLY A 17 -21.14 -29.07 89.78
N ALA A 18 -21.91 -30.04 90.31
CA ALA A 18 -22.30 -31.25 89.59
C ALA A 18 -23.20 -30.95 88.39
N TRP A 19 -24.14 -30.00 88.52
CA TRP A 19 -24.99 -29.57 87.42
C TRP A 19 -24.18 -28.86 86.32
N LEU A 20 -23.25 -27.97 86.67
CA LEU A 20 -22.34 -27.35 85.71
C LEU A 20 -21.42 -28.36 85.03
N ALA A 21 -20.88 -29.33 85.79
CA ALA A 21 -20.07 -30.42 85.24
C ALA A 21 -20.90 -31.29 84.29
N TRP A 22 -22.15 -31.59 84.63
CA TRP A 22 -23.08 -32.33 83.77
C TRP A 22 -23.36 -31.58 82.46
N GLN A 23 -23.70 -30.29 82.55
CA GLN A 23 -23.91 -29.44 81.37
C GLN A 23 -22.65 -29.38 80.48
N TRP A 24 -21.46 -29.35 81.10
CA TRP A 24 -20.21 -29.25 80.36
C TRP A 24 -19.72 -30.56 79.74
N LEU A 25 -19.90 -31.70 80.41
CA LEU A 25 -19.45 -33.01 79.92
C LEU A 25 -20.45 -33.68 78.97
N PHE A 26 -21.74 -33.65 79.32
CA PHE A 26 -22.75 -34.47 78.65
C PHE A 26 -23.64 -33.68 77.70
N CYS A 27 -23.93 -32.41 78.00
CA CYS A 27 -24.75 -31.58 77.10
C CYS A 27 -23.93 -30.91 75.99
N ARG A 28 -22.60 -30.83 76.13
CA ARG A 28 -21.73 -30.13 75.19
C ARG A 28 -21.37 -31.01 74.00
N PHE A 29 -21.62 -30.52 72.79
CA PHE A 29 -21.10 -31.11 71.56
C PHE A 29 -20.55 -30.02 70.64
N TYR A 30 -19.70 -30.43 69.69
CA TYR A 30 -19.03 -29.52 68.77
C TYR A 30 -19.38 -29.89 67.34
N VAL A 31 -19.80 -28.88 66.58
CA VAL A 31 -20.05 -29.00 65.15
C VAL A 31 -18.85 -28.44 64.42
N ALA A 32 -18.17 -29.28 63.64
CA ALA A 32 -16.98 -28.88 62.91
C ALA A 32 -17.30 -27.87 61.80
N PRO A 33 -16.30 -27.11 61.30
CA PRO A 33 -16.51 -26.22 60.16
C PRO A 33 -17.04 -26.99 58.94
N ASN A 34 -17.99 -26.40 58.20
CA ASN A 34 -18.71 -27.04 57.07
C ASN A 34 -19.62 -28.21 57.45
N GLN A 35 -19.93 -28.37 58.74
CA GLN A 35 -20.96 -29.29 59.20
C GLN A 35 -22.09 -28.52 59.87
N MET A 36 -23.26 -29.14 59.92
CA MET A 36 -24.43 -28.66 60.66
C MET A 36 -25.00 -29.82 61.48
N ALA A 37 -25.62 -29.50 62.60
CA ALA A 37 -26.31 -30.51 63.40
C ALA A 37 -27.83 -30.42 63.15
N VAL A 38 -28.39 -31.52 62.64
CA VAL A 38 -29.84 -31.73 62.57
C VAL A 38 -30.30 -32.23 63.94
N ILE A 39 -31.22 -31.50 64.56
CA ILE A 39 -31.74 -31.85 65.88
C ILE A 39 -33.03 -32.64 65.74
N THR A 40 -33.16 -33.72 66.51
CA THR A 40 -34.43 -34.44 66.71
C THR A 40 -34.86 -34.30 68.17
N ALA A 41 -35.97 -33.60 68.42
CA ALA A 41 -36.56 -33.48 69.75
C ALA A 41 -37.34 -34.76 70.11
N LYS A 42 -36.98 -35.39 71.23
CA LYS A 42 -37.64 -36.60 71.76
C LYS A 42 -38.89 -36.27 72.58
N THR A 43 -38.97 -35.06 73.09
CA THR A 43 -40.04 -34.55 73.95
C THR A 43 -40.66 -33.29 73.35
N GLY A 44 -41.98 -33.13 73.51
CA GLY A 44 -42.74 -32.01 72.95
C GLY A 44 -44.15 -32.43 72.55
N SER A 45 -44.91 -31.49 71.99
CA SER A 45 -46.23 -31.80 71.41
C SER A 45 -46.09 -32.65 70.13
N PRO A 46 -47.03 -33.57 69.84
CA PRO A 46 -46.99 -34.37 68.62
C PRO A 46 -47.16 -33.50 67.38
N LEU A 47 -46.56 -33.91 66.24
CA LEU A 47 -46.69 -33.17 64.98
C LEU A 47 -48.14 -33.27 64.45
N PRO A 48 -48.71 -32.17 63.94
CA PRO A 48 -49.97 -32.21 63.23
C PRO A 48 -49.84 -33.03 61.94
N PRO A 49 -50.93 -33.67 61.47
CA PRO A 49 -50.91 -34.50 60.27
C PRO A 49 -50.44 -33.70 59.05
N GLY A 50 -49.46 -34.22 58.32
CA GLY A 50 -48.87 -33.59 57.12
C GLY A 50 -47.60 -32.76 57.38
N GLN A 51 -47.29 -32.41 58.63
CA GLN A 51 -46.05 -31.71 58.98
C GLN A 51 -44.90 -32.71 59.16
N ILE A 52 -43.77 -32.51 58.46
CA ILE A 52 -42.58 -33.39 58.53
C ILE A 52 -41.52 -32.81 59.46
N LEU A 53 -41.32 -31.49 59.43
CA LEU A 53 -40.34 -30.79 60.28
C LEU A 53 -41.05 -30.16 61.48
N ALA A 54 -40.53 -30.41 62.67
CA ALA A 54 -41.01 -29.89 63.94
C ALA A 54 -40.60 -28.42 64.12
N ARG A 55 -41.54 -27.59 64.58
CA ARG A 55 -41.26 -26.24 65.08
C ARG A 55 -40.69 -26.30 66.52
N PRO A 56 -40.11 -25.20 67.04
CA PRO A 56 -39.65 -25.16 68.42
C PRO A 56 -40.73 -25.61 69.41
N GLY A 57 -40.43 -26.62 70.24
CA GLY A 57 -41.36 -27.19 71.23
C GLY A 57 -42.18 -28.41 70.76
N GLN A 58 -42.15 -28.76 69.48
CA GLN A 58 -42.76 -29.98 68.94
C GLN A 58 -41.79 -31.16 68.95
N LYS A 59 -42.30 -32.38 69.13
CA LYS A 59 -41.54 -33.62 69.16
C LYS A 59 -41.25 -34.12 67.74
N GLY A 60 -40.04 -33.95 67.23
CA GLY A 60 -39.63 -34.47 65.93
C GLY A 60 -38.33 -33.85 65.43
N ILE A 61 -38.02 -34.05 64.16
CA ILE A 61 -36.86 -33.46 63.49
C ILE A 61 -37.09 -31.95 63.37
N GLN A 62 -36.27 -31.13 64.01
CA GLN A 62 -36.41 -29.68 64.02
C GLN A 62 -36.14 -29.07 62.63
N GLU A 63 -36.89 -28.02 62.29
CA GLU A 63 -36.69 -27.26 61.04
C GLU A 63 -35.36 -26.51 61.05
N GLU A 64 -35.06 -25.83 62.16
CA GLU A 64 -33.81 -25.10 62.34
C GLU A 64 -32.65 -26.06 62.64
N VAL A 65 -31.56 -25.90 61.89
CA VAL A 65 -30.31 -26.65 62.08
C VAL A 65 -29.29 -25.79 62.80
N LEU A 66 -28.45 -26.41 63.63
CA LEU A 66 -27.37 -25.70 64.31
C LEU A 66 -26.14 -25.59 63.41
N GLY A 67 -25.58 -24.39 63.33
CA GLY A 67 -24.34 -24.11 62.59
C GLY A 67 -23.07 -24.60 63.30
N GLU A 68 -21.92 -24.32 62.70
CA GLU A 68 -20.62 -24.63 63.30
C GLU A 68 -20.43 -23.94 64.67
N GLY A 69 -19.71 -24.61 65.56
CA GLY A 69 -19.44 -24.09 66.91
C GLY A 69 -19.80 -25.07 68.01
N ARG A 70 -19.72 -24.58 69.25
CA ARG A 70 -20.02 -25.33 70.47
C ARG A 70 -21.48 -25.10 70.82
N HIS A 71 -22.23 -26.18 70.92
CA HIS A 71 -23.65 -26.16 71.30
C HIS A 71 -23.87 -27.00 72.55
N PHE A 72 -24.90 -26.63 73.31
CA PHE A 72 -25.27 -27.31 74.54
C PHE A 72 -26.72 -27.80 74.41
N LEU A 73 -26.91 -29.11 74.27
CA LEU A 73 -28.22 -29.75 74.22
C LEU A 73 -28.23 -30.96 75.14
N ASN A 74 -29.30 -31.11 75.92
CA ASN A 74 -29.45 -32.25 76.82
C ASN A 74 -29.79 -33.52 76.01
N PRO A 75 -28.94 -34.58 76.06
CA PRO A 75 -29.16 -35.83 75.31
C PRO A 75 -30.47 -36.56 75.63
N PHE A 76 -31.05 -36.31 76.82
CA PHE A 76 -32.34 -36.90 77.20
C PHE A 76 -33.51 -36.34 76.40
N PHE A 77 -33.45 -35.06 76.02
CA PHE A 77 -34.53 -34.36 75.30
C PHE A 77 -34.26 -34.23 73.81
N TYR A 78 -32.99 -34.20 73.40
CA TYR A 78 -32.58 -33.94 72.03
C TYR A 78 -31.55 -34.96 71.55
N GLU A 79 -31.72 -35.43 70.33
CA GLU A 79 -30.73 -36.16 69.57
C GLU A 79 -30.15 -35.25 68.51
N HIS A 80 -28.86 -35.36 68.22
CA HIS A 80 -28.22 -34.57 67.18
C HIS A 80 -27.55 -35.49 66.17
N SER A 81 -27.68 -35.18 64.89
CA SER A 81 -26.97 -35.84 63.80
C SER A 81 -26.14 -34.81 63.05
N ILE A 82 -24.85 -35.07 62.91
CA ILE A 82 -23.91 -34.17 62.24
C ILE A 82 -23.89 -34.51 60.75
N VAL A 83 -24.28 -33.54 59.92
CA VAL A 83 -24.38 -33.68 58.46
C VAL A 83 -23.53 -32.58 57.80
N PRO A 84 -22.86 -32.84 56.67
CA PRO A 84 -22.17 -31.77 55.93
C PRO A 84 -23.14 -30.68 55.47
N VAL A 85 -22.68 -29.43 55.55
CA VAL A 85 -23.40 -28.26 55.01
C VAL A 85 -23.36 -28.30 53.49
N LEU A 86 -24.46 -27.91 52.85
CA LEU A 86 -24.49 -27.75 51.41
C LEU A 86 -23.64 -26.55 50.98
N VAL A 87 -22.64 -26.78 50.14
CA VAL A 87 -21.83 -25.74 49.54
C VAL A 87 -22.10 -25.71 48.04
N ILE A 88 -22.68 -24.62 47.56
CA ILE A 88 -22.91 -24.39 46.14
C ILE A 88 -21.69 -23.66 45.58
N PRO A 89 -20.91 -24.26 44.68
CA PRO A 89 -19.73 -23.62 44.11
C PRO A 89 -20.12 -22.44 43.20
N ALA A 90 -19.17 -21.55 42.95
CA ALA A 90 -19.35 -20.44 42.00
C ALA A 90 -19.70 -20.97 40.61
N GLY A 91 -20.61 -20.29 39.92
CA GLY A 91 -21.10 -20.71 38.60
C GLY A 91 -22.18 -21.80 38.61
N LYS A 92 -22.62 -22.25 39.80
CA LYS A 92 -23.73 -23.20 39.96
C LYS A 92 -24.88 -22.59 40.76
N ILE A 93 -26.06 -23.18 40.60
CA ILE A 93 -27.29 -22.88 41.32
C ILE A 93 -27.78 -24.09 42.09
N GLY A 94 -28.48 -23.86 43.20
CA GLY A 94 -29.20 -24.89 43.94
C GLY A 94 -30.70 -24.75 43.72
N ILE A 95 -31.31 -25.72 43.06
CA ILE A 95 -32.76 -25.82 42.90
C ILE A 95 -33.31 -26.52 44.14
N VAL A 96 -34.16 -25.83 44.90
CA VAL A 96 -34.73 -26.34 46.15
C VAL A 96 -36.08 -26.98 45.88
N THR A 97 -36.23 -28.24 46.23
CA THR A 97 -37.52 -28.94 46.30
C THR A 97 -37.89 -29.11 47.76
N SER A 98 -38.89 -28.35 48.21
CA SER A 98 -39.44 -28.43 49.56
C SER A 98 -40.46 -29.56 49.68
N LYS A 99 -40.27 -30.46 50.63
CA LYS A 99 -41.26 -31.48 51.02
C LYS A 99 -42.19 -30.98 52.13
N VAL A 100 -41.88 -29.82 52.70
CA VAL A 100 -42.62 -29.18 53.79
C VAL A 100 -43.27 -27.89 53.31
N GLY A 101 -44.29 -27.45 54.04
CA GLY A 101 -45.02 -26.24 53.72
C GLY A 101 -46.47 -26.49 53.37
N GLU A 102 -47.16 -25.42 52.99
CA GLU A 102 -48.53 -25.49 52.49
C GLU A 102 -48.58 -26.17 51.12
N GLU A 103 -49.66 -26.89 50.83
CA GLU A 103 -49.87 -27.50 49.52
C GLU A 103 -50.10 -26.42 48.46
N LEU A 104 -49.58 -26.65 47.25
CA LEU A 104 -49.70 -25.66 46.18
C LEU A 104 -51.15 -25.58 45.69
N PRO A 105 -51.58 -24.39 45.23
CA PRO A 105 -52.82 -24.25 44.48
C PRO A 105 -52.83 -25.18 43.26
N ASP A 106 -53.98 -25.78 42.97
CA ASP A 106 -54.14 -26.68 41.83
C ASP A 106 -53.75 -25.99 40.51
N GLY A 107 -52.78 -26.58 39.80
CA GLY A 107 -52.28 -26.10 38.50
C GLY A 107 -50.92 -25.38 38.53
N GLU A 108 -50.41 -24.99 39.71
CA GLU A 108 -49.05 -24.46 39.84
C GLU A 108 -48.06 -25.55 40.28
N PHE A 109 -46.90 -25.61 39.62
CA PHE A 109 -45.82 -26.56 39.98
C PHE A 109 -44.63 -25.88 40.68
N LEU A 110 -44.61 -24.55 40.68
CA LEU A 110 -43.57 -23.76 41.33
C LEU A 110 -44.10 -23.19 42.64
N ALA A 111 -43.32 -23.37 43.69
CA ALA A 111 -43.63 -23.00 45.05
C ALA A 111 -42.94 -21.69 45.43
N GLU A 112 -43.60 -20.88 46.25
CA GLU A 112 -42.94 -19.81 47.00
C GLU A 112 -42.25 -20.36 48.26
N PRO A 113 -41.31 -19.62 48.88
CA PRO A 113 -40.71 -20.02 50.15
C PRO A 113 -41.79 -20.30 51.21
N GLY A 114 -41.81 -21.52 51.74
CA GLY A 114 -42.83 -21.98 52.71
C GLY A 114 -43.95 -22.83 52.10
N GLN A 115 -44.00 -22.99 50.78
CA GLN A 115 -44.88 -23.94 50.10
C GLN A 115 -44.14 -25.22 49.70
N LYS A 116 -44.89 -26.32 49.57
CA LYS A 116 -44.40 -27.67 49.26
C LYS A 116 -44.20 -27.88 47.76
N GLY A 117 -43.03 -27.55 47.22
CA GLY A 117 -42.73 -27.83 45.81
C GLY A 117 -41.35 -27.33 45.40
N ILE A 118 -41.14 -27.19 44.10
CA ILE A 118 -39.90 -26.63 43.55
C ILE A 118 -39.95 -25.11 43.72
N TRP A 119 -39.00 -24.53 44.44
CA TRP A 119 -38.98 -23.07 44.66
C TRP A 119 -38.73 -22.30 43.36
N ARG A 120 -39.44 -21.19 43.16
CA ARG A 120 -39.15 -20.22 42.10
C ARG A 120 -37.75 -19.63 42.28
N LYS A 121 -37.43 -19.22 43.50
CA LYS A 121 -36.12 -18.65 43.85
C LYS A 121 -35.07 -19.76 44.04
N VAL A 122 -33.99 -19.67 43.27
CA VAL A 122 -32.82 -20.56 43.42
C VAL A 122 -31.86 -20.07 44.51
N LEU A 123 -31.07 -20.99 45.04
CA LEU A 123 -29.93 -20.66 45.89
C LEU A 123 -28.72 -20.34 45.01
N GLY A 124 -28.12 -19.17 45.24
CA GLY A 124 -26.88 -18.75 44.59
C GLY A 124 -25.65 -19.49 45.13
N PRO A 125 -24.43 -19.09 44.74
CA PRO A 125 -23.22 -19.67 45.29
C PRO A 125 -23.04 -19.27 46.76
N GLY A 126 -22.76 -20.25 47.62
CA GLY A 126 -22.68 -20.01 49.06
C GLY A 126 -22.81 -21.28 49.90
N LYS A 127 -22.76 -21.10 51.22
CA LYS A 127 -22.98 -22.17 52.20
C LYS A 127 -24.39 -22.07 52.74
N TYR A 128 -25.17 -23.13 52.57
CA TYR A 128 -26.57 -23.19 52.97
C TYR A 128 -26.81 -24.28 54.00
N ARG A 129 -27.38 -23.89 55.14
CA ARG A 129 -27.72 -24.79 56.24
C ARG A 129 -29.21 -25.11 56.18
N MET A 130 -29.57 -26.03 55.29
CA MET A 130 -30.94 -26.49 55.12
C MET A 130 -31.07 -27.93 55.60
N ASN A 131 -32.18 -28.25 56.26
CA ASN A 131 -32.44 -29.60 56.73
C ASN A 131 -32.67 -30.57 55.53
N PRO A 132 -31.82 -31.59 55.31
CA PRO A 132 -31.93 -32.51 54.16
C PRO A 132 -33.21 -33.35 54.15
N ILE A 133 -33.86 -33.49 55.31
CA ILE A 133 -35.11 -34.26 55.42
C ILE A 133 -36.27 -33.48 54.81
N GLY A 134 -36.35 -32.17 55.06
CA GLY A 134 -37.40 -31.30 54.53
C GLY A 134 -37.10 -30.72 53.14
N TYR A 135 -35.82 -30.48 52.82
CA TYR A 135 -35.41 -29.85 51.57
C TYR A 135 -34.46 -30.76 50.78
N ARG A 136 -34.78 -31.01 49.51
CA ARG A 136 -33.86 -31.61 48.54
C ARG A 136 -33.29 -30.50 47.68
N ILE A 137 -31.97 -30.38 47.61
CA ILE A 137 -31.31 -29.38 46.78
C ILE A 137 -30.56 -30.08 45.66
N ASP A 138 -30.95 -29.78 44.43
CA ASP A 138 -30.29 -30.28 43.22
C ASP A 138 -29.37 -29.17 42.68
N VAL A 139 -28.08 -29.46 42.57
CA VAL A 139 -27.11 -28.49 42.04
C VAL A 139 -27.10 -28.58 40.52
N SER A 140 -27.32 -27.45 39.85
CA SER A 140 -27.29 -27.32 38.40
C SER A 140 -26.38 -26.15 38.00
N ASP A 141 -25.97 -26.09 36.74
CA ASP A 141 -25.08 -25.02 36.29
C ASP A 141 -25.87 -23.72 36.07
N ALA A 142 -25.24 -22.58 36.37
CA ALA A 142 -25.82 -21.26 36.13
C ALA A 142 -25.77 -20.93 34.64
N ILE A 143 -26.71 -20.11 34.18
CA ILE A 143 -26.78 -19.72 32.78
C ILE A 143 -25.76 -18.61 32.54
N SER A 144 -24.79 -18.86 31.67
CA SER A 144 -23.79 -17.88 31.27
C SER A 144 -24.07 -17.43 29.85
N ILE A 145 -24.17 -16.12 29.65
CA ILE A 145 -24.36 -15.51 28.34
C ILE A 145 -23.05 -14.81 27.97
N PRO A 146 -22.30 -15.31 26.98
CA PRO A 146 -21.05 -14.69 26.56
C PRO A 146 -21.29 -13.36 25.84
N ILE A 147 -20.24 -12.55 25.72
CA ILE A 147 -20.29 -11.28 25.00
C ILE A 147 -20.56 -11.55 23.51
N GLY A 148 -21.42 -10.75 22.89
CA GLY A 148 -21.89 -10.96 21.51
C GLY A 148 -23.09 -11.90 21.41
N TYR A 149 -23.64 -12.33 22.55
CA TYR A 149 -24.84 -13.13 22.63
C TYR A 149 -25.86 -12.50 23.57
N ASP A 150 -27.12 -12.78 23.32
CA ASP A 150 -28.27 -12.37 24.11
C ASP A 150 -29.11 -13.58 24.49
N GLY A 151 -29.63 -13.60 25.72
CA GLY A 151 -30.46 -14.68 26.23
C GLY A 151 -31.95 -14.37 26.10
N VAL A 152 -32.64 -15.04 25.18
CA VAL A 152 -34.10 -14.93 25.07
C VAL A 152 -34.75 -15.84 26.11
N ILE A 153 -35.56 -15.25 26.99
CA ILE A 153 -36.22 -15.95 28.09
C ILE A 153 -37.56 -16.51 27.62
N THR A 154 -37.82 -17.78 27.93
CA THR A 154 -39.11 -18.42 27.75
C THR A 154 -39.62 -18.88 29.12
N SER A 155 -40.73 -18.30 29.58
CA SER A 155 -41.43 -18.75 30.77
C SER A 155 -42.07 -20.11 30.49
N LEU A 156 -41.68 -21.14 31.24
CA LEU A 156 -42.28 -22.47 31.17
C LEU A 156 -43.50 -22.62 32.10
N ALA A 157 -43.61 -21.73 33.08
CA ALA A 157 -44.67 -21.69 34.09
C ALA A 157 -45.67 -20.56 33.84
N GLY A 158 -46.92 -20.77 34.28
CA GLY A 158 -47.99 -19.76 34.21
C GLY A 158 -49.13 -20.11 33.25
N GLY A 159 -50.08 -19.19 33.14
CA GLY A 159 -51.21 -19.31 32.21
C GLY A 159 -50.76 -19.21 30.75
N GLN A 160 -51.46 -19.88 29.83
CA GLN A 160 -51.12 -19.85 28.40
C GLN A 160 -51.20 -18.41 27.86
N THR A 161 -50.13 -17.93 27.22
CA THR A 161 -50.11 -16.60 26.58
C THR A 161 -51.04 -16.59 25.36
N PRO A 162 -51.79 -15.49 25.12
CA PRO A 162 -52.52 -15.29 23.87
C PRO A 162 -51.63 -15.48 22.64
N GLU A 163 -52.20 -16.11 21.61
CA GLU A 163 -51.46 -16.40 20.38
C GLU A 163 -50.98 -15.09 19.72
N GLY A 164 -49.68 -15.00 19.41
CA GLY A 164 -49.10 -13.81 18.80
C GLY A 164 -48.53 -12.76 19.77
N GLU A 165 -48.85 -12.79 21.06
CA GLU A 165 -48.33 -11.84 22.06
C GLU A 165 -47.15 -12.37 22.88
N PHE A 166 -46.31 -11.48 23.41
CA PHE A 166 -45.22 -11.89 24.32
C PHE A 166 -45.77 -12.22 25.70
N ALA A 167 -45.15 -13.18 26.38
CA ALA A 167 -45.55 -13.58 27.71
C ALA A 167 -45.30 -12.43 28.71
N GLY A 168 -46.36 -12.01 29.40
CA GLY A 168 -46.28 -11.11 30.54
C GLY A 168 -45.82 -11.80 31.83
N ALA A 169 -45.87 -11.07 32.94
CA ALA A 169 -45.59 -11.64 34.27
C ALA A 169 -46.61 -12.75 34.59
N GLY A 170 -46.14 -13.96 34.88
CA GLY A 170 -47.00 -15.11 35.20
C GLY A 170 -47.67 -15.80 34.01
N GLN A 171 -47.31 -15.45 32.77
CA GLN A 171 -47.74 -16.14 31.57
C GLN A 171 -46.63 -17.03 31.00
N LYS A 172 -47.04 -18.16 30.42
CA LYS A 172 -46.18 -19.14 29.76
C LYS A 172 -45.94 -18.74 28.30
N GLY A 173 -44.69 -18.58 27.91
CA GLY A 173 -44.31 -18.21 26.55
C GLY A 173 -43.00 -17.43 26.48
N VAL A 174 -42.62 -17.03 25.26
CA VAL A 174 -41.43 -16.21 25.01
C VAL A 174 -41.67 -14.80 25.53
N ARG A 175 -40.74 -14.30 26.35
CA ARG A 175 -40.76 -12.96 26.91
C ARG A 175 -40.19 -11.93 25.93
N ARG A 176 -40.54 -10.66 26.15
CA ARG A 176 -40.00 -9.53 25.37
C ARG A 176 -38.64 -9.08 25.89
N ASP A 177 -38.43 -9.18 27.20
CA ASP A 177 -37.16 -8.91 27.85
C ASP A 177 -36.12 -9.97 27.49
N VAL A 178 -34.90 -9.49 27.27
CA VAL A 178 -33.74 -10.28 26.85
C VAL A 178 -32.65 -10.07 27.90
N LEU A 179 -31.94 -11.14 28.23
CA LEU A 179 -30.80 -11.11 29.13
C LEU A 179 -29.55 -10.67 28.38
N GLN A 180 -28.88 -9.65 28.91
CA GLN A 180 -27.59 -9.17 28.40
C GLN A 180 -26.47 -10.18 28.72
N PRO A 181 -25.27 -10.03 28.13
CA PRO A 181 -24.11 -10.83 28.51
C PRO A 181 -23.82 -10.78 30.01
N GLY A 182 -23.72 -11.96 30.64
CA GLY A 182 -23.56 -12.07 32.08
C GLY A 182 -23.86 -13.46 32.63
N LEU A 183 -23.70 -13.61 33.94
CA LEU A 183 -23.99 -14.84 34.67
C LEU A 183 -25.32 -14.70 35.42
N TYR A 184 -26.27 -15.58 35.13
CA TYR A 184 -27.62 -15.53 35.68
C TYR A 184 -27.94 -16.78 36.50
N TYR A 185 -28.37 -16.55 37.73
CA TYR A 185 -28.85 -17.58 38.64
C TYR A 185 -30.38 -17.65 38.58
N ILE A 186 -30.90 -18.20 37.49
CA ILE A 186 -32.34 -18.40 37.29
C ILE A 186 -32.69 -19.88 37.39
N ASN A 187 -33.94 -20.19 37.71
CA ASN A 187 -34.41 -21.56 37.78
C ASN A 187 -34.70 -22.12 36.37
N PRO A 188 -33.98 -23.16 35.89
CA PRO A 188 -34.25 -23.79 34.59
C PRO A 188 -35.63 -24.47 34.52
N ARG A 189 -36.26 -24.74 35.68
CA ARG A 189 -37.62 -25.27 35.75
C ARG A 189 -38.68 -24.19 35.53
N GLU A 190 -38.36 -22.93 35.76
CA GLU A 190 -39.27 -21.79 35.55
C GLU A 190 -39.02 -21.11 34.21
N PHE A 191 -37.75 -20.86 33.87
CA PHE A 191 -37.33 -20.15 32.67
C PHE A 191 -36.37 -21.00 31.84
N SER A 192 -36.65 -21.12 30.55
CA SER A 192 -35.70 -21.62 29.55
C SER A 192 -35.05 -20.43 28.86
N VAL A 193 -33.72 -20.38 28.81
CA VAL A 193 -32.98 -19.31 28.12
C VAL A 193 -32.32 -19.88 26.89
N ALA A 194 -32.73 -19.38 25.73
CA ALA A 194 -32.04 -19.62 24.47
C ALA A 194 -30.97 -18.55 24.30
N VAL A 195 -29.71 -18.95 24.11
CA VAL A 195 -28.60 -18.02 23.88
C VAL A 195 -28.45 -17.83 22.37
N LEU A 196 -28.69 -16.62 21.87
CA LEU A 196 -28.60 -16.28 20.45
C LEU A 196 -27.47 -15.30 20.19
N GLU A 197 -26.78 -15.49 19.06
CA GLU A 197 -25.73 -14.58 18.61
C GLU A 197 -26.35 -13.28 18.07
N ILE A 198 -25.81 -12.14 18.49
CA ILE A 198 -26.25 -10.80 18.10
C ILE A 198 -25.13 -10.04 17.40
N GLY A 199 -25.51 -8.98 16.69
CA GLY A 199 -24.58 -8.17 15.90
C GLY A 199 -24.48 -8.62 14.45
N VAL A 200 -23.37 -8.24 13.80
CA VAL A 200 -23.14 -8.45 12.37
C VAL A 200 -22.70 -9.89 12.09
N ASN A 201 -23.49 -10.57 11.27
CA ASN A 201 -23.32 -11.92 10.77
C ASN A 201 -23.24 -11.91 9.24
N GLN A 202 -22.66 -12.96 8.67
CA GLN A 202 -22.54 -13.10 7.22
C GLN A 202 -23.11 -14.44 6.79
N VAL A 203 -23.91 -14.44 5.73
CA VAL A 203 -24.35 -15.65 5.02
C VAL A 203 -23.75 -15.61 3.62
N SER A 204 -22.98 -16.65 3.28
CA SER A 204 -22.28 -16.76 2.00
C SER A 204 -22.90 -17.86 1.16
N LEU A 205 -23.34 -17.54 -0.05
CA LEU A 205 -23.81 -18.48 -1.07
C LEU A 205 -22.66 -18.70 -2.05
N LEU A 206 -21.99 -19.85 -1.95
CA LEU A 206 -20.83 -20.21 -2.75
C LEU A 206 -21.14 -21.45 -3.59
N GLY A 207 -20.90 -21.37 -4.90
CA GLY A 207 -21.05 -22.48 -5.83
C GLY A 207 -20.02 -23.58 -5.60
N LYS A 208 -20.48 -24.84 -5.60
CA LYS A 208 -19.72 -26.10 -5.41
C LYS A 208 -19.04 -26.31 -4.05
N TRP A 209 -18.97 -25.31 -3.18
CA TRP A 209 -18.35 -25.39 -1.85
C TRP A 209 -19.25 -24.66 -0.86
N GLY A 210 -20.04 -25.42 -0.11
CA GLY A 210 -20.89 -25.04 1.03
C GLY A 210 -21.08 -23.59 1.48
N THR A 211 -22.34 -23.27 1.77
CA THR A 211 -22.74 -22.09 2.54
C THR A 211 -22.11 -22.09 3.93
N GLU A 212 -21.07 -21.30 4.13
CA GLU A 212 -20.49 -21.07 5.46
C GLU A 212 -21.13 -19.83 6.10
N VAL A 213 -21.80 -20.04 7.24
CA VAL A 213 -22.16 -18.95 8.16
C VAL A 213 -21.00 -18.79 9.12
N ILE A 214 -20.12 -17.83 8.80
CA ILE A 214 -18.95 -17.54 9.63
C ILE A 214 -19.43 -16.66 10.79
N THR A 215 -19.54 -17.26 11.96
CA THR A 215 -19.81 -16.57 13.22
C THR A 215 -18.50 -15.99 13.76
N LYS A 216 -18.57 -14.86 14.47
CA LYS A 216 -17.37 -14.12 14.88
C LYS A 216 -16.43 -14.99 15.74
N GLY A 217 -15.13 -14.90 15.42
CA GLY A 217 -14.07 -15.59 16.13
C GLY A 217 -13.93 -15.15 17.60
N GLN A 218 -13.47 -16.08 18.43
CA GLN A 218 -13.35 -16.00 19.88
C GLN A 218 -12.66 -14.73 20.39
N ILE A 219 -13.32 -14.00 21.29
CA ILE A 219 -12.67 -13.00 22.13
C ILE A 219 -12.13 -13.73 23.37
N ALA A 220 -10.79 -13.76 23.52
CA ALA A 220 -10.14 -14.38 24.68
C ALA A 220 -10.49 -13.63 25.97
N THR A 221 -11.25 -14.27 26.86
CA THR A 221 -11.57 -13.75 28.19
C THR A 221 -10.58 -14.26 29.23
N GLN A 222 -10.24 -13.43 30.21
CA GLN A 222 -9.17 -13.70 31.21
C GLN A 222 -9.56 -14.74 32.29
N ASN A 223 -10.82 -15.18 32.38
CA ASN A 223 -11.31 -16.08 33.43
C ASN A 223 -11.42 -17.54 32.96
N ARG A 224 -10.66 -18.46 33.58
CA ARG A 224 -10.62 -19.90 33.20
C ARG A 224 -11.97 -20.62 33.30
N ALA A 225 -12.74 -20.38 34.37
CA ALA A 225 -14.07 -20.98 34.53
C ALA A 225 -15.07 -20.47 33.50
N MET A 226 -14.96 -19.19 33.11
CA MET A 226 -15.78 -18.60 32.05
C MET A 226 -15.41 -19.18 30.68
N ASN A 227 -14.12 -19.41 30.44
CA ASN A 227 -13.64 -20.02 29.20
C ASN A 227 -14.14 -21.46 29.01
N GLU A 228 -14.19 -22.26 30.08
CA GLU A 228 -14.72 -23.63 30.02
C GLU A 228 -16.21 -23.66 29.70
N LEU A 229 -17.00 -22.79 30.35
CA LEU A 229 -18.45 -22.69 30.15
C LEU A 229 -18.78 -22.11 28.76
N GLN A 230 -18.02 -21.13 28.29
CA GLN A 230 -18.15 -20.60 26.94
C GLN A 230 -17.82 -21.67 25.88
N ARG A 231 -16.81 -22.52 26.12
CA ARG A 231 -16.48 -23.64 25.23
C ARG A 231 -17.60 -24.67 25.17
N SER A 232 -18.20 -25.05 26.29
CA SER A 232 -19.30 -26.03 26.30
C SER A 232 -20.53 -25.50 25.57
N LEU A 233 -20.89 -24.22 25.74
CA LEU A 233 -22.00 -23.60 25.02
C LEU A 233 -21.75 -23.54 23.51
N LEU A 234 -20.54 -23.19 23.09
CA LEU A 234 -20.17 -23.17 21.68
C LEU A 234 -20.22 -24.57 21.05
N MET A 235 -19.74 -25.59 21.77
CA MET A 235 -19.85 -26.98 21.33
C MET A 235 -21.31 -27.43 21.21
N GLU A 236 -22.15 -27.12 22.21
CA GLU A 236 -23.58 -27.44 22.17
C GLU A 236 -24.28 -26.76 20.98
N GLN A 237 -23.93 -25.51 20.67
CA GLN A 237 -24.43 -24.83 19.48
C GLN A 237 -23.94 -25.48 18.18
N GLN A 238 -22.68 -25.91 18.12
CA GLN A 238 -22.14 -26.62 16.96
C GLN A 238 -22.85 -27.97 16.74
N GLU A 239 -23.13 -28.71 17.82
CA GLU A 239 -23.87 -29.97 17.77
C GLU A 239 -25.32 -29.75 17.31
N LYS A 240 -26.06 -28.80 17.90
CA LYS A 240 -27.42 -28.45 17.45
C LYS A 240 -27.47 -28.03 15.98
N ARG A 241 -26.44 -27.30 15.51
CA ARG A 241 -26.29 -26.94 14.09
C ARG A 241 -26.06 -28.19 13.23
N ALA A 242 -25.24 -29.14 13.67
CA ALA A 242 -24.96 -30.38 12.97
C ALA A 242 -26.18 -31.32 12.91
N ASP A 243 -26.96 -31.42 13.99
CA ASP A 243 -28.19 -32.22 14.04
C ASP A 243 -29.27 -31.64 13.13
N TYR A 244 -29.44 -30.33 13.16
CA TYR A 244 -30.36 -29.62 12.27
C TYR A 244 -29.97 -29.82 10.80
N LEU A 245 -28.68 -29.77 10.48
CA LEU A 245 -28.14 -30.08 9.16
C LEU A 245 -28.48 -31.50 8.68
N GLN A 246 -28.33 -32.49 9.57
CA GLN A 246 -28.68 -33.88 9.25
C GLN A 246 -30.20 -34.00 8.99
N ALA A 247 -31.02 -33.38 9.84
CA ALA A 247 -32.47 -33.37 9.68
C ALA A 247 -32.92 -32.72 8.36
N ALA A 248 -32.33 -31.57 8.00
CA ALA A 248 -32.57 -30.88 6.75
C ALA A 248 -32.15 -31.72 5.52
N ARG A 249 -31.01 -32.42 5.59
CA ARG A 249 -30.56 -33.35 4.53
C ARG A 249 -31.51 -34.51 4.33
N THR A 250 -32.05 -35.10 5.41
CA THR A 250 -33.05 -36.17 5.31
C THR A 250 -34.39 -35.67 4.75
N ALA A 251 -34.75 -34.41 5.00
CA ALA A 251 -35.97 -33.81 4.46
C ALA A 251 -35.83 -33.43 2.96
N ALA A 252 -34.62 -33.12 2.50
CA ALA A 252 -34.32 -32.71 1.13
C ALA A 252 -33.94 -33.86 0.18
N ALA A 253 -33.85 -35.11 0.66
CA ALA A 253 -33.59 -36.27 -0.19
C ALA A 253 -34.88 -36.74 -0.88
N PRO A 254 -35.01 -36.62 -2.23
CA PRO A 254 -36.12 -37.26 -2.92
C PRO A 254 -36.00 -38.78 -2.78
N ALA A 255 -37.14 -39.45 -2.56
CA ALA A 255 -37.25 -40.90 -2.47
C ALA A 255 -36.80 -41.56 -3.79
N ALA A 256 -35.50 -41.83 -3.91
CA ALA A 256 -34.96 -42.64 -4.99
C ALA A 256 -35.38 -44.10 -4.76
N LYS A 257 -36.21 -44.60 -5.68
CA LYS A 257 -36.64 -46.00 -5.78
C LYS A 257 -35.46 -46.94 -5.60
N LYS A 258 -35.61 -47.87 -4.65
CA LYS A 258 -34.75 -49.05 -4.49
C LYS A 258 -34.78 -49.87 -5.78
N THR A 259 -33.65 -49.95 -6.46
CA THR A 259 -33.41 -51.00 -7.46
C THR A 259 -31.97 -51.46 -7.31
N GLY A 260 -31.78 -52.78 -7.22
CA GLY A 260 -30.57 -53.45 -7.66
C GLY A 260 -29.42 -53.50 -6.67
N GLU A 261 -29.32 -54.64 -6.01
CA GLU A 261 -28.15 -55.18 -5.33
C GLU A 261 -26.93 -55.20 -6.28
N ALA A 262 -25.82 -54.57 -5.87
CA ALA A 262 -24.51 -54.72 -6.49
C ALA A 262 -23.40 -54.56 -5.43
N ALA A 263 -22.42 -55.46 -5.51
CA ALA A 263 -21.35 -55.73 -4.56
C ALA A 263 -20.42 -54.52 -4.24
N PRO A 264 -19.75 -54.50 -3.08
CA PRO A 264 -18.92 -53.37 -2.67
C PRO A 264 -17.58 -53.36 -3.43
N PRO A 265 -17.10 -52.18 -3.92
CA PRO A 265 -15.74 -52.04 -4.42
C PRO A 265 -14.72 -51.94 -3.26
N PRO A 266 -13.43 -52.22 -3.51
CA PRO A 266 -12.44 -52.43 -2.46
C PRO A 266 -11.99 -51.12 -1.79
N ALA A 267 -11.71 -51.24 -0.49
CA ALA A 267 -11.19 -50.17 0.35
C ALA A 267 -9.85 -49.63 -0.17
N LYS A 268 -9.79 -48.31 -0.38
CA LYS A 268 -8.55 -47.53 -0.41
C LYS A 268 -8.37 -46.81 0.94
N PRO A 269 -7.13 -46.52 1.36
CA PRO A 269 -6.81 -46.20 2.75
C PRO A 269 -7.35 -44.83 3.16
N LEU A 270 -7.82 -44.75 4.41
CA LEU A 270 -8.15 -43.49 5.07
C LEU A 270 -6.91 -42.58 5.10
N SER A 271 -6.93 -41.52 4.30
CA SER A 271 -6.22 -40.30 4.63
C SER A 271 -6.99 -39.59 5.75
N THR A 272 -6.35 -39.43 6.90
CA THR A 272 -6.78 -38.56 7.98
C THR A 272 -6.70 -37.12 7.50
N GLU A 273 -7.74 -36.65 6.85
CA GLU A 273 -8.03 -35.23 6.74
C GLU A 273 -9.10 -34.91 7.78
N GLU A 274 -8.72 -34.07 8.74
CA GLU A 274 -9.63 -33.48 9.72
C GLU A 274 -10.72 -32.72 8.96
N SER A 275 -11.84 -33.39 8.74
CA SER A 275 -13.02 -32.79 8.13
C SER A 275 -13.65 -31.84 9.16
N ILE A 276 -13.30 -30.56 9.05
CA ILE A 276 -14.09 -29.45 9.59
C ILE A 276 -15.53 -29.68 9.12
N SER A 277 -16.46 -29.80 10.05
CA SER A 277 -17.87 -30.09 9.79
C SER A 277 -18.56 -28.85 9.20
N THR A 278 -18.32 -28.65 7.91
CA THR A 278 -18.81 -27.52 7.12
C THR A 278 -20.30 -27.69 6.82
N PHE A 279 -21.07 -26.65 7.14
CA PHE A 279 -22.44 -26.47 6.68
C PHE A 279 -22.41 -26.27 5.15
N VAL A 280 -23.11 -27.11 4.39
CA VAL A 280 -23.16 -27.02 2.92
C VAL A 280 -24.64 -27.12 2.53
N LEU A 281 -25.34 -25.99 2.51
CA LEU A 281 -26.51 -25.85 1.66
C LEU A 281 -25.96 -25.61 0.25
N ASN A 282 -26.05 -26.60 -0.65
CA ASN A 282 -25.72 -26.39 -2.07
C ASN A 282 -26.86 -25.59 -2.72
N GLN A 283 -27.05 -24.35 -2.30
CA GLN A 283 -28.08 -23.46 -2.84
C GLN A 283 -27.39 -22.25 -3.46
N PHE A 284 -27.27 -22.29 -4.77
CA PHE A 284 -26.85 -21.14 -5.58
C PHE A 284 -28.08 -20.29 -5.90
N VAL A 285 -27.84 -19.01 -6.16
CA VAL A 285 -28.87 -18.11 -6.66
C VAL A 285 -28.90 -18.26 -8.18
N GLU A 286 -29.91 -18.94 -8.70
CA GLU A 286 -30.17 -19.05 -10.14
C GLU A 286 -31.38 -18.19 -10.52
N PHE A 287 -31.21 -17.37 -11.56
CA PHE A 287 -32.29 -16.59 -12.13
C PHE A 287 -32.11 -16.36 -13.64
N PRO A 288 -33.22 -16.21 -14.38
CA PRO A 288 -33.17 -15.77 -15.76
C PRO A 288 -32.91 -14.26 -15.81
N SER A 289 -31.98 -13.85 -16.65
CA SER A 289 -31.77 -12.46 -17.05
C SER A 289 -32.91 -11.92 -17.91
N ARG A 290 -32.94 -10.61 -18.13
CA ARG A 290 -33.91 -9.95 -19.03
C ARG A 290 -33.90 -10.54 -20.45
N ASP A 291 -32.75 -11.04 -20.88
CA ASP A 291 -32.53 -11.62 -22.20
C ASP A 291 -32.85 -13.13 -22.25
N GLY A 292 -33.30 -13.71 -21.13
CA GLY A 292 -33.73 -15.12 -21.03
C GLY A 292 -32.62 -16.14 -20.73
N PHE A 293 -31.39 -15.68 -20.47
CA PHE A 293 -30.29 -16.58 -20.07
C PHE A 293 -30.30 -16.84 -18.57
N GLU A 294 -30.14 -18.11 -18.18
CA GLU A 294 -29.96 -18.52 -16.78
C GLU A 294 -28.56 -18.09 -16.29
N ILE A 295 -28.54 -17.30 -15.22
CA ILE A 295 -27.32 -16.82 -14.56
C ILE A 295 -27.29 -17.42 -13.17
N SER A 296 -26.14 -17.97 -12.78
CA SER A 296 -25.87 -18.36 -11.40
C SER A 296 -24.89 -17.40 -10.74
N LEU A 297 -25.22 -17.02 -9.51
CA LEU A 297 -24.55 -15.95 -8.78
C LEU A 297 -24.14 -16.42 -7.38
N ASP A 298 -22.86 -16.21 -7.06
CA ASP A 298 -22.34 -16.35 -5.71
C ASP A 298 -22.35 -14.99 -5.03
N MET A 299 -22.91 -14.93 -3.83
CA MET A 299 -23.00 -13.69 -3.07
C MET A 299 -22.78 -13.88 -1.58
N THR A 300 -22.53 -12.78 -0.89
CA THR A 300 -22.44 -12.73 0.57
C THR A 300 -23.28 -11.60 1.08
N VAL A 301 -24.18 -11.92 1.99
CA VAL A 301 -25.06 -10.93 2.60
C VAL A 301 -24.64 -10.75 4.04
N GLU A 302 -24.27 -9.53 4.38
CA GLU A 302 -23.99 -9.11 5.73
C GLU A 302 -25.27 -8.58 6.36
N PHE A 303 -25.68 -9.18 7.47
CA PHE A 303 -26.89 -8.79 8.19
C PHE A 303 -26.62 -8.70 9.68
N GLU A 304 -27.40 -7.87 10.35
CA GLU A 304 -27.33 -7.63 11.78
C GLU A 304 -28.66 -7.94 12.45
N LEU A 305 -28.55 -8.64 13.59
CA LEU A 305 -29.66 -8.90 14.49
C LEU A 305 -29.55 -7.95 15.68
N LEU A 306 -30.52 -7.02 15.78
CA LEU A 306 -30.57 -6.07 16.87
C LEU A 306 -31.07 -6.73 18.18
N PRO A 307 -30.43 -6.47 19.33
CA PRO A 307 -30.87 -6.94 20.65
C PRO A 307 -32.35 -6.67 20.96
N GLN A 308 -32.87 -5.54 20.49
CA GLN A 308 -34.25 -5.12 20.77
C GLN A 308 -35.31 -5.99 20.07
N HIS A 309 -34.93 -6.67 18.98
CA HIS A 309 -35.85 -7.46 18.16
C HIS A 309 -35.57 -8.97 18.22
N ILE A 310 -34.48 -9.40 18.87
CA ILE A 310 -34.08 -10.81 18.90
C ILE A 310 -35.15 -11.72 19.51
N ALA A 311 -35.86 -11.28 20.55
CA ALA A 311 -36.98 -12.00 21.14
C ALA A 311 -38.13 -12.21 20.15
N TRP A 312 -38.41 -11.21 19.31
CA TRP A 312 -39.45 -11.30 18.27
C TRP A 312 -39.06 -12.29 17.17
N ILE A 313 -37.80 -12.25 16.74
CA ILE A 313 -37.25 -13.15 15.72
C ILE A 313 -37.27 -14.59 16.25
N TYR A 314 -36.82 -14.81 17.49
CA TYR A 314 -36.80 -16.12 18.12
C TYR A 314 -38.19 -16.72 18.22
N LYS A 315 -39.16 -15.94 18.70
CA LYS A 315 -40.54 -16.40 18.82
C LYS A 315 -41.17 -16.76 17.47
N SER A 316 -40.92 -15.94 16.45
CA SER A 316 -41.58 -16.08 15.14
C SER A 316 -40.97 -17.19 14.30
N TYR A 317 -39.66 -17.44 14.43
CA TYR A 317 -38.90 -18.28 13.49
C TYR A 317 -38.05 -19.37 14.14
N GLY A 318 -37.73 -19.23 15.44
CA GLY A 318 -36.89 -20.14 16.22
C GLY A 318 -35.45 -19.66 16.36
N ASP A 319 -34.52 -20.61 16.46
CA ASP A 319 -33.09 -20.33 16.60
C ASP A 319 -32.49 -19.62 15.36
N LEU A 320 -31.27 -19.09 15.51
CA LEU A 320 -30.54 -18.41 14.43
C LEU A 320 -30.49 -19.21 13.11
N PRO A 321 -30.15 -20.52 13.09
CA PRO A 321 -30.16 -21.29 11.83
C PRO A 321 -31.54 -21.37 11.18
N ALA A 322 -32.59 -21.52 12.00
CA ALA A 322 -33.96 -21.56 11.51
C ALA A 322 -34.39 -20.20 10.93
N ALA A 323 -33.95 -19.08 11.52
CA ALA A 323 -34.19 -17.75 10.98
C ALA A 323 -33.48 -17.53 9.63
N VAL A 324 -32.24 -18.03 9.49
CA VAL A 324 -31.51 -17.98 8.22
C VAL A 324 -32.27 -18.75 7.14
N ASP A 325 -32.65 -20.00 7.40
CA ASP A 325 -33.28 -20.85 6.40
C ASP A 325 -34.72 -20.46 6.05
N LYS A 326 -35.52 -20.05 7.05
CA LYS A 326 -36.94 -19.77 6.84
C LYS A 326 -37.19 -18.34 6.35
N ILE A 327 -36.24 -17.43 6.54
CA ILE A 327 -36.39 -16.02 6.19
C ILE A 327 -35.29 -15.57 5.25
N ILE A 328 -34.06 -15.50 5.74
CA ILE A 328 -32.98 -14.76 5.08
C ILE A 328 -32.71 -15.38 3.72
N MET A 329 -32.57 -16.70 3.66
CA MET A 329 -32.35 -17.45 2.42
C MET A 329 -33.48 -17.26 1.40
N PRO A 330 -34.77 -17.51 1.72
CA PRO A 330 -35.88 -17.22 0.83
C PRO A 330 -35.95 -15.77 0.34
N GLN A 331 -35.67 -14.78 1.21
CA GLN A 331 -35.67 -13.37 0.82
C GLN A 331 -34.52 -13.04 -0.11
N ILE A 332 -33.31 -13.55 0.17
CA ILE A 332 -32.16 -13.38 -0.71
C ILE A 332 -32.47 -13.93 -2.11
N LEU A 333 -32.97 -15.15 -2.20
CA LEU A 333 -33.30 -15.79 -3.47
C LEU A 333 -34.41 -15.03 -4.22
N SER A 334 -35.47 -14.63 -3.50
CA SER A 334 -36.60 -13.92 -4.09
C SER A 334 -36.18 -12.55 -4.64
N VAL A 335 -35.47 -11.74 -3.85
CA VAL A 335 -35.02 -10.41 -4.25
C VAL A 335 -33.98 -10.49 -5.36
N SER A 336 -33.05 -11.45 -5.27
CA SER A 336 -32.05 -11.67 -6.32
C SER A 336 -32.67 -12.07 -7.64
N ARG A 337 -33.71 -12.91 -7.62
CA ARG A 337 -34.46 -13.28 -8.83
C ARG A 337 -35.21 -12.09 -9.42
N LEU A 338 -35.92 -11.32 -8.59
CA LEU A 338 -36.69 -10.17 -9.04
C LEU A 338 -35.80 -9.06 -9.64
N LYS A 339 -34.70 -8.72 -8.96
CA LYS A 339 -33.75 -7.72 -9.44
C LYS A 339 -32.91 -8.25 -10.60
N GLY A 340 -32.49 -9.51 -10.53
CA GLY A 340 -31.65 -10.15 -11.54
C GLY A 340 -32.32 -10.22 -12.91
N SER A 341 -33.63 -10.48 -12.96
CA SER A 341 -34.39 -10.50 -14.21
C SER A 341 -34.59 -9.11 -14.86
N ALA A 342 -34.28 -8.02 -14.16
CA ALA A 342 -34.33 -6.68 -14.74
C ALA A 342 -33.07 -6.32 -15.56
N TYR A 343 -31.97 -7.03 -15.35
CA TYR A 343 -30.67 -6.78 -15.98
C TYR A 343 -30.39 -7.78 -17.11
N GLY A 344 -29.68 -7.33 -18.15
CA GLY A 344 -29.26 -8.19 -19.26
C GLY A 344 -28.04 -9.03 -18.89
N ALA A 345 -27.78 -10.12 -19.62
CA ALA A 345 -26.63 -10.99 -19.35
C ALA A 345 -25.28 -10.27 -19.51
N ARG A 346 -25.21 -9.30 -20.42
CA ARG A 346 -24.04 -8.44 -20.63
C ARG A 346 -23.71 -7.57 -19.41
N ASP A 347 -24.73 -7.10 -18.69
CA ASP A 347 -24.57 -6.17 -17.58
C ASP A 347 -23.85 -6.82 -16.38
N PHE A 348 -23.91 -8.15 -16.26
CA PHE A 348 -23.21 -8.88 -15.21
C PHE A 348 -21.73 -9.17 -15.53
N ILE A 349 -21.33 -9.05 -16.80
CA ILE A 349 -19.95 -9.23 -17.26
C ILE A 349 -19.18 -7.91 -17.16
N VAL A 350 -19.85 -6.80 -17.50
CA VAL A 350 -19.26 -5.46 -17.48
C VAL A 350 -19.31 -4.89 -16.06
N GLY A 351 -18.19 -4.37 -15.56
CA GLY A 351 -18.06 -3.91 -14.16
C GLY A 351 -19.11 -2.90 -13.71
N GLU A 352 -19.44 -1.92 -14.55
CA GLU A 352 -20.43 -0.87 -14.24
C GLU A 352 -21.84 -1.43 -13.98
N GLY A 353 -22.28 -2.37 -14.82
CA GLY A 353 -23.60 -3.00 -14.69
C GLY A 353 -23.70 -3.85 -13.41
N ARG A 354 -22.61 -4.55 -13.08
CA ARG A 354 -22.51 -5.37 -11.85
C ARG A 354 -22.58 -4.51 -10.59
N GLU A 355 -21.88 -3.38 -10.57
CA GLU A 355 -21.91 -2.47 -9.41
C GLU A 355 -23.31 -1.91 -9.18
N LYS A 356 -23.98 -1.47 -10.26
CA LYS A 356 -25.36 -0.98 -10.19
C LYS A 356 -26.32 -2.05 -9.68
N PHE A 357 -26.22 -3.27 -10.21
CA PHE A 357 -27.02 -4.40 -9.73
C PHE A 357 -26.74 -4.71 -8.25
N GLN A 358 -25.48 -4.65 -7.79
CA GLN A 358 -25.12 -4.86 -6.39
C GLN A 358 -25.77 -3.82 -5.46
N ASN A 359 -25.78 -2.56 -5.86
CA ASN A 359 -26.39 -1.47 -5.10
C ASN A 359 -27.92 -1.63 -5.03
N ASP A 360 -28.57 -1.89 -6.16
CA ASP A 360 -30.01 -2.13 -6.24
C ASP A 360 -30.45 -3.37 -5.43
N LEU A 361 -29.63 -4.42 -5.45
CA LEU A 361 -29.83 -5.64 -4.69
C LEU A 361 -29.72 -5.37 -3.19
N THR A 362 -28.68 -4.64 -2.78
CA THR A 362 -28.45 -4.26 -1.38
C THR A 362 -29.61 -3.42 -0.84
N GLU A 363 -30.07 -2.42 -1.58
CA GLU A 363 -31.21 -1.58 -1.18
C GLU A 363 -32.50 -2.39 -1.04
N ALA A 364 -32.78 -3.27 -2.01
CA ALA A 364 -33.98 -4.10 -1.97
C ALA A 364 -33.94 -5.14 -0.84
N LEU A 365 -32.78 -5.74 -0.57
CA LEU A 365 -32.59 -6.66 0.56
C LEU A 365 -32.72 -5.93 1.89
N ALA A 366 -32.12 -4.75 2.03
CA ALA A 366 -32.24 -3.93 3.23
C ALA A 366 -33.70 -3.61 3.52
N LYS A 367 -34.49 -3.22 2.51
CA LYS A 367 -35.91 -2.91 2.67
C LYS A 367 -36.75 -4.13 3.08
N THR A 368 -36.58 -5.26 2.40
CA THR A 368 -37.36 -6.48 2.65
C THR A 368 -37.03 -7.13 3.99
N LEU A 369 -35.76 -7.13 4.40
CA LEU A 369 -35.34 -7.68 5.71
C LEU A 369 -35.74 -6.76 6.87
N LEU A 370 -35.79 -5.43 6.66
CA LEU A 370 -36.21 -4.48 7.67
C LEU A 370 -37.67 -4.68 8.13
N GLU A 371 -38.56 -5.09 7.22
CA GLU A 371 -39.95 -5.45 7.55
C GLU A 371 -40.01 -6.58 8.61
N ARG A 372 -39.03 -7.48 8.56
CA ARG A 372 -38.86 -8.60 9.52
C ARG A 372 -37.88 -8.27 10.63
N LYS A 373 -37.57 -6.99 10.84
CA LYS A 373 -36.69 -6.49 11.91
C LYS A 373 -35.24 -7.00 11.84
N ILE A 374 -34.78 -7.39 10.66
CA ILE A 374 -33.40 -7.78 10.37
C ILE A 374 -32.77 -6.66 9.54
N ILE A 375 -31.57 -6.21 9.90
CA ILE A 375 -30.88 -5.16 9.13
C ILE A 375 -29.92 -5.83 8.18
N ALA A 376 -29.98 -5.54 6.88
CA ALA A 376 -28.91 -5.92 5.96
C ALA A 376 -28.03 -4.71 5.67
N HIS A 377 -26.72 -4.89 5.84
CA HIS A 377 -25.72 -3.84 5.63
C HIS A 377 -25.24 -3.84 4.18
N SER A 378 -24.92 -5.02 3.65
CA SER A 378 -24.39 -5.16 2.31
C SER A 378 -24.73 -6.52 1.70
N ALA A 379 -24.91 -6.55 0.37
CA ALA A 379 -24.97 -7.76 -0.42
C ALA A 379 -23.87 -7.72 -1.46
N LEU A 380 -22.79 -8.45 -1.22
CA LEU A 380 -21.59 -8.45 -2.05
C LEU A 380 -21.63 -9.60 -3.04
N ILE A 381 -21.46 -9.28 -4.32
CA ILE A 381 -21.39 -10.30 -5.38
C ILE A 381 -19.96 -10.79 -5.49
N ARG A 382 -19.74 -12.11 -5.39
CA ARG A 382 -18.40 -12.70 -5.52
C ARG A 382 -18.13 -13.17 -6.95
N HIS A 383 -18.92 -14.13 -7.42
CA HIS A 383 -18.72 -14.76 -8.72
C HIS A 383 -20.02 -14.81 -9.49
N VAL A 384 -19.95 -14.54 -10.80
CA VAL A 384 -21.09 -14.67 -11.71
C VAL A 384 -20.72 -15.71 -12.74
N ASN A 385 -21.53 -16.75 -12.85
CA ASN A 385 -21.42 -17.76 -13.86
C ASN A 385 -22.50 -17.52 -14.94
N VAL A 386 -22.04 -17.10 -16.11
CA VAL A 386 -22.88 -16.84 -17.29
C VAL A 386 -22.59 -17.94 -18.32
N PRO A 387 -23.59 -18.49 -19.02
CA PRO A 387 -23.39 -19.50 -20.05
C PRO A 387 -22.39 -19.06 -21.14
N MET A 388 -21.53 -19.98 -21.58
CA MET A 388 -20.47 -19.73 -22.58
C MET A 388 -21.01 -19.17 -23.91
N GLN A 389 -22.26 -19.49 -24.26
CA GLN A 389 -22.92 -19.05 -25.50
C GLN A 389 -22.96 -17.52 -25.68
N ILE A 390 -22.92 -16.75 -24.58
CA ILE A 390 -22.95 -15.27 -24.59
C ILE A 390 -21.60 -14.68 -24.21
N LEU A 391 -20.88 -15.35 -23.32
CA LEU A 391 -19.56 -14.92 -22.90
C LEU A 391 -18.57 -14.96 -24.08
N GLU A 392 -18.58 -16.01 -24.92
CA GLU A 392 -17.68 -16.11 -26.07
C GLU A 392 -17.87 -14.98 -27.10
N PRO A 393 -19.09 -14.69 -27.62
CA PRO A 393 -19.27 -13.59 -28.56
C PRO A 393 -18.88 -12.22 -27.99
N ILE A 394 -19.17 -11.96 -26.71
CA ILE A 394 -18.80 -10.70 -26.05
C ILE A 394 -17.29 -10.57 -25.91
N GLN A 395 -16.60 -11.65 -25.49
CA GLN A 395 -15.15 -11.67 -25.42
C GLN A 395 -14.51 -11.50 -26.80
N GLN A 396 -15.01 -12.20 -27.82
CA GLN A 396 -14.54 -12.07 -29.20
C GLN A 396 -14.73 -10.65 -29.73
N ALA A 397 -15.87 -10.02 -29.45
CA ALA A 397 -16.11 -8.63 -29.83
C ALA A 397 -15.15 -7.66 -29.13
N SER A 398 -14.86 -7.88 -27.84
CA SER A 398 -13.88 -7.09 -27.09
C SER A 398 -12.46 -7.26 -27.66
N ILE A 399 -12.04 -8.50 -27.91
CA ILE A 399 -10.74 -8.82 -28.53
C ILE A 399 -10.65 -8.19 -29.92
N ALA A 400 -11.71 -8.28 -30.73
CA ALA A 400 -11.74 -7.68 -32.06
C ALA A 400 -11.61 -6.15 -32.01
N GLN A 401 -12.25 -5.48 -31.05
CA GLN A 401 -12.10 -4.04 -30.85
C GLN A 401 -10.68 -3.66 -30.41
N GLU A 402 -10.11 -4.39 -29.46
CA GLU A 402 -8.72 -4.18 -29.02
C GLU A 402 -7.73 -4.42 -30.16
N GLN A 403 -7.98 -5.43 -30.99
CA GLN A 403 -7.14 -5.75 -32.14
C GLN A 403 -7.28 -4.72 -33.26
N ASP A 404 -8.48 -4.19 -33.53
CA ASP A 404 -8.67 -3.08 -34.48
C ASP A 404 -7.97 -1.81 -34.00
N LEU A 405 -8.12 -1.44 -32.72
CA LEU A 405 -7.39 -0.32 -32.11
C LEU A 405 -5.87 -0.51 -32.25
N THR A 406 -5.37 -1.69 -31.93
CA THR A 406 -3.95 -2.04 -32.08
C THR A 406 -3.49 -1.95 -33.54
N ASN A 407 -4.30 -2.43 -34.48
CA ASN A 407 -3.98 -2.37 -35.91
C ASN A 407 -3.95 -0.93 -36.43
N ARG A 408 -4.89 -0.08 -35.99
CA ARG A 408 -4.89 1.36 -36.31
C ARG A 408 -3.66 2.07 -35.76
N GLU A 409 -3.28 1.81 -34.52
CA GLU A 409 -2.07 2.40 -33.93
C GLU A 409 -0.79 1.91 -34.63
N LYS A 410 -0.72 0.63 -35.00
CA LYS A 410 0.38 0.09 -35.82
C LYS A 410 0.44 0.76 -37.20
N GLN A 411 -0.69 0.96 -37.87
CA GLN A 411 -0.75 1.67 -39.16
C GLN A 411 -0.32 3.13 -39.02
N ASN A 412 -0.81 3.83 -38.00
CA ASN A 412 -0.39 5.21 -37.71
C ASN A 412 1.12 5.30 -37.46
N THR A 413 1.66 4.37 -36.68
CA THR A 413 3.10 4.31 -36.40
C THR A 413 3.92 4.00 -37.65
N ALA A 414 3.48 3.03 -38.46
CA ALA A 414 4.13 2.68 -39.72
C ALA A 414 4.10 3.83 -40.73
N ARG A 415 2.97 4.56 -40.83
CA ARG A 415 2.85 5.74 -41.68
C ARG A 415 3.80 6.85 -41.26
N LYS A 416 3.87 7.17 -39.95
CA LYS A 416 4.82 8.16 -39.42
C LYS A 416 6.28 7.76 -39.65
N LEU A 417 6.60 6.46 -39.49
CA LEU A 417 7.93 5.93 -39.81
C LEU A 417 8.27 6.06 -41.29
N ALA A 418 7.31 5.78 -42.18
CA ALA A 418 7.50 5.96 -43.62
C ALA A 418 7.71 7.44 -43.97
N GLU A 419 6.90 8.35 -43.43
CA GLU A 419 7.06 9.80 -43.59
C GLU A 419 8.44 10.25 -43.10
N LEU A 420 8.85 9.86 -41.88
CA LEU A 420 10.17 10.17 -41.33
C LEU A 420 11.31 9.66 -42.22
N ASN A 421 11.21 8.44 -42.75
CA ASN A 421 12.22 7.87 -43.64
C ASN A 421 12.29 8.64 -44.96
N THR A 422 11.16 9.03 -45.54
CA THR A 422 11.13 9.86 -46.75
C THR A 422 11.73 11.24 -46.51
N GLU A 423 11.41 11.88 -45.37
CA GLU A 423 12.00 13.16 -44.97
C GLU A 423 13.52 13.05 -44.74
N THR A 424 13.97 11.99 -44.06
CA THR A 424 15.39 11.73 -43.81
C THR A 424 16.15 11.50 -45.12
N SER A 425 15.57 10.73 -46.05
CA SER A 425 16.14 10.52 -47.39
C SER A 425 16.23 11.83 -48.18
N LEU A 426 15.22 12.70 -48.10
CA LEU A 426 15.23 14.01 -48.75
C LEU A 426 16.28 14.94 -48.14
N ILE A 427 16.43 14.91 -46.81
CA ILE A 427 17.47 15.67 -46.09
C ILE A 427 18.85 15.20 -46.56
N GLU A 428 19.09 13.90 -46.68
CA GLU A 428 20.38 13.38 -47.13
C GLU A 428 20.66 13.77 -48.59
N GLN A 429 19.67 13.65 -49.48
CA GLN A 429 19.78 14.13 -50.86
C GLN A 429 20.08 15.64 -50.91
N ARG A 430 19.42 16.45 -50.07
CA ARG A 430 19.71 17.89 -49.96
C ARG A 430 21.09 18.16 -49.39
N ARG A 431 21.59 17.37 -48.43
CA ARG A 431 22.95 17.48 -47.90
C ARG A 431 23.98 17.25 -49.00
N GLU A 432 23.79 16.22 -49.83
CA GLU A 432 24.66 15.96 -50.97
C GLU A 432 24.63 17.11 -51.98
N GLN A 433 23.44 17.64 -52.33
CA GLN A 433 23.30 18.80 -53.20
C GLN A 433 24.03 20.03 -52.64
N VAL A 434 23.79 20.38 -51.37
CA VAL A 434 24.44 21.52 -50.72
C VAL A 434 25.95 21.34 -50.65
N ALA A 435 26.46 20.12 -50.43
CA ALA A 435 27.89 19.83 -50.45
C ALA A 435 28.49 20.08 -51.85
N GLN A 436 27.79 19.66 -52.92
CA GLN A 436 28.21 19.91 -54.30
C GLN A 436 28.16 21.40 -54.66
N GLU A 437 27.09 22.11 -54.28
CA GLU A 437 26.98 23.56 -54.45
C GLU A 437 28.08 24.30 -53.69
N THR A 438 28.39 23.87 -52.47
CA THR A 438 29.49 24.43 -51.66
C THR A 438 30.84 24.20 -52.32
N MET A 439 31.07 23.01 -52.89
CA MET A 439 32.29 22.71 -53.65
C MET A 439 32.41 23.59 -54.91
N LYS A 440 31.31 23.76 -55.65
CA LYS A 440 31.26 24.65 -56.81
C LYS A 440 31.52 26.10 -56.42
N LEU A 441 30.83 26.62 -55.40
CA LEU A 441 31.00 27.99 -54.92
C LEU A 441 32.42 28.23 -54.42
N LYS A 442 32.99 27.27 -53.68
CA LYS A 442 34.39 27.35 -53.24
C LYS A 442 35.35 27.42 -54.43
N ALA A 443 35.14 26.62 -55.48
CA ALA A 443 35.96 26.65 -56.68
C ALA A 443 35.82 27.98 -57.45
N GLU A 444 34.59 28.50 -57.55
CA GLU A 444 34.30 29.80 -58.17
C GLU A 444 34.94 30.96 -57.40
N VAL A 445 34.82 30.98 -56.06
CA VAL A 445 35.47 31.98 -55.20
C VAL A 445 36.99 31.91 -55.31
N VAL A 446 37.59 30.71 -55.34
CA VAL A 446 39.04 30.56 -55.54
C VAL A 446 39.46 31.08 -56.91
N ALA A 447 38.72 30.75 -57.98
CA ALA A 447 39.00 31.23 -59.32
C ALA A 447 38.87 32.77 -59.43
N ASP A 448 37.83 33.34 -58.85
CA ASP A 448 37.63 34.80 -58.77
C ASP A 448 38.73 35.47 -57.96
N GLN A 449 39.15 34.86 -56.84
CA GLN A 449 40.25 35.37 -56.02
C GLN A 449 41.58 35.34 -56.79
N GLU A 450 41.88 34.25 -57.51
CA GLU A 450 43.08 34.15 -58.36
C GLU A 450 43.07 35.19 -59.48
N LYS A 451 41.91 35.38 -60.13
CA LYS A 451 41.70 36.41 -61.15
C LYS A 451 41.93 37.81 -60.57
N GLN A 452 41.32 38.14 -59.42
CA GLN A 452 41.52 39.44 -58.76
C GLN A 452 42.99 39.67 -58.40
N VAL A 453 43.67 38.66 -57.86
CA VAL A 453 45.11 38.75 -57.56
C VAL A 453 45.93 38.99 -58.83
N ALA A 454 45.57 38.34 -59.94
CA ALA A 454 46.23 38.55 -61.23
C ALA A 454 45.98 39.95 -61.81
N GLU A 455 44.75 40.45 -61.75
CA GLU A 455 44.38 41.81 -62.16
C GLU A 455 45.12 42.86 -61.32
N ILE A 456 45.09 42.74 -59.99
CA ILE A 456 45.81 43.63 -59.06
C ILE A 456 47.31 43.62 -59.37
N LYS A 457 47.92 42.45 -59.59
CA LYS A 457 49.33 42.35 -59.99
C LYS A 457 49.59 43.05 -61.32
N GLY A 458 48.72 42.86 -62.31
CA GLY A 458 48.81 43.52 -63.62
C GLY A 458 48.71 45.04 -63.52
N GLU A 459 47.73 45.55 -62.77
CA GLU A 459 47.57 46.98 -62.48
C GLU A 459 48.78 47.54 -61.73
N THR A 460 49.27 46.81 -60.73
CA THR A 460 50.47 47.21 -59.96
C THR A 460 51.69 47.31 -60.87
N LEU A 461 51.92 46.33 -61.76
CA LEU A 461 53.02 46.37 -62.72
C LEU A 461 52.90 47.56 -63.68
N LYS A 462 51.69 47.84 -64.17
CA LYS A 462 51.43 49.02 -65.00
C LYS A 462 51.71 50.31 -64.24
N LEU A 463 51.30 50.41 -62.98
CA LEU A 463 51.51 51.57 -62.13
C LEU A 463 53.00 51.79 -61.85
N VAL A 464 53.75 50.73 -61.55
CA VAL A 464 55.21 50.76 -61.38
C VAL A 464 55.89 51.22 -62.67
N ALA A 465 55.54 50.64 -63.82
CA ALA A 465 56.11 51.05 -65.10
C ALA A 465 55.80 52.52 -65.45
N GLN A 466 54.61 53.02 -65.07
CA GLN A 466 54.24 54.42 -65.24
C GLN A 466 55.09 55.34 -64.32
N ILE A 467 55.26 54.96 -63.05
CA ILE A 467 56.13 55.68 -62.11
C ILE A 467 57.59 55.68 -62.60
N ASP A 468 58.09 54.56 -63.12
CA ASP A 468 59.44 54.45 -63.66
C ASP A 468 59.62 55.35 -64.89
N LYS A 469 58.63 55.40 -65.78
CA LYS A 469 58.61 56.31 -66.94
C LYS A 469 58.64 57.77 -66.49
N GLU A 470 57.81 58.15 -65.52
CA GLU A 470 57.80 59.50 -64.94
C GLU A 470 59.14 59.84 -64.27
N THR A 471 59.69 58.90 -63.51
CA THR A 471 61.00 59.02 -62.86
C THR A 471 62.12 59.21 -63.90
N ALA A 472 62.11 58.42 -64.98
CA ALA A 472 63.06 58.56 -66.07
C ALA A 472 62.95 59.91 -66.78
N ALA A 473 61.73 60.43 -66.98
CA ALA A 473 61.51 61.76 -67.54
C ALA A 473 62.08 62.86 -66.62
N VAL A 474 61.83 62.78 -65.30
CA VAL A 474 62.39 63.70 -64.31
C VAL A 474 63.92 63.61 -64.27
N GLN A 475 64.50 62.41 -64.34
CA GLN A 475 65.95 62.23 -64.41
C GLN A 475 66.55 62.83 -65.69
N ALA A 476 65.90 62.65 -66.84
CA ALA A 476 66.32 63.25 -68.10
C ALA A 476 66.26 64.78 -68.06
N GLU A 477 65.20 65.35 -67.47
CA GLU A 477 65.12 66.79 -67.22
C GLU A 477 66.25 67.26 -66.30
N ARG A 478 66.49 66.56 -65.19
CA ARG A 478 67.59 66.86 -64.27
C ARG A 478 68.93 66.85 -64.98
N ALA A 479 69.22 65.84 -65.79
CA ALA A 479 70.45 65.73 -66.56
C ALA A 479 70.59 66.86 -67.59
N THR A 480 69.51 67.20 -68.29
CA THR A 480 69.51 68.30 -69.27
C THR A 480 69.71 69.65 -68.58
N ARG A 481 69.06 69.89 -67.43
CA ARG A 481 69.23 71.12 -66.63
C ARG A 481 70.64 71.24 -66.08
N LEU A 482 71.19 70.16 -65.50
CA LEU A 482 72.57 70.11 -65.03
C LEU A 482 73.56 70.34 -66.19
N GLY A 483 73.37 69.66 -67.32
CA GLY A 483 74.21 69.82 -68.51
C GLY A 483 74.17 71.25 -69.07
N ARG A 484 73.00 71.88 -69.12
CA ARG A 484 72.87 73.30 -69.50
C ARG A 484 73.57 74.21 -68.49
N ALA A 485 73.37 73.98 -67.20
CA ALA A 485 74.01 74.77 -66.14
C ALA A 485 75.54 74.65 -66.19
N ASP A 486 76.08 73.44 -66.40
CA ASP A 486 77.51 73.21 -66.55
C ASP A 486 78.09 73.83 -67.83
N ALA A 487 77.40 73.69 -68.96
CA ALA A 487 77.79 74.34 -70.21
C ALA A 487 77.79 75.87 -70.06
N GLU A 488 76.79 76.41 -69.36
CA GLU A 488 76.70 77.84 -69.08
C GLU A 488 77.80 78.31 -68.11
N ARG A 489 78.11 77.53 -67.07
CA ARG A 489 79.24 77.75 -66.16
C ARG A 489 80.56 77.79 -66.92
N ILE A 490 80.84 76.79 -67.76
CA ILE A 490 82.05 76.73 -68.60
C ILE A 490 82.08 77.92 -69.55
N ARG A 491 80.98 78.22 -70.26
CA ARG A 491 80.91 79.35 -71.19
C ARG A 491 81.19 80.68 -70.49
N ARG A 492 80.64 80.90 -69.27
CA ARG A 492 80.94 82.12 -68.49
C ARG A 492 82.41 82.14 -68.03
N VAL A 493 82.92 81.05 -67.45
CA VAL A 493 84.30 81.00 -66.96
C VAL A 493 85.34 81.13 -68.08
N GLU A 494 85.21 80.33 -69.13
CA GLU A 494 86.12 80.36 -70.29
C GLU A 494 85.91 81.62 -71.15
N GLY A 495 84.69 82.12 -71.25
CA GLY A 495 84.40 83.41 -71.89
C GLY A 495 85.08 84.58 -71.15
N GLU A 496 85.01 84.61 -69.83
CA GLU A 496 85.72 85.61 -69.03
C GLU A 496 87.25 85.42 -69.06
N LYS A 497 87.76 84.18 -69.09
CA LYS A 497 89.20 83.92 -69.33
C LYS A 497 89.64 84.45 -70.70
N ALA A 498 88.89 84.16 -71.76
CA ALA A 498 89.16 84.63 -73.12
C ALA A 498 89.11 86.17 -73.17
N ARG A 499 88.16 86.79 -72.49
CA ARG A 499 88.08 88.24 -72.31
C ARG A 499 89.30 88.78 -71.56
N GLY A 500 89.75 88.08 -70.52
CA GLY A 500 91.00 88.38 -69.82
C GLY A 500 92.24 88.29 -70.73
N PHE A 501 92.31 87.29 -71.62
CA PHE A 501 93.35 87.20 -72.64
C PHE A 501 93.27 88.35 -73.66
N GLN A 502 92.07 88.72 -74.12
CA GLN A 502 91.90 89.87 -75.02
C GLN A 502 92.36 91.18 -74.37
N LEU A 503 92.06 91.40 -73.09
CA LEU A 503 92.54 92.55 -72.34
C LEU A 503 94.07 92.55 -72.21
N ARG A 504 94.69 91.38 -72.00
CA ARG A 504 96.16 91.24 -72.02
C ARG A 504 96.73 91.60 -73.39
N ILE A 505 96.19 91.05 -74.48
CA ILE A 505 96.63 91.37 -75.85
C ILE A 505 96.48 92.87 -76.13
N ALA A 506 95.34 93.47 -75.77
CA ALA A 506 95.10 94.90 -75.94
C ALA A 506 96.10 95.77 -75.15
N ALA A 507 96.54 95.33 -73.97
CA ALA A 507 97.56 96.03 -73.19
C ALA A 507 98.95 96.01 -73.86
N PHE A 508 99.27 95.00 -74.67
CA PHE A 508 100.52 94.90 -75.44
C PHE A 508 100.46 95.59 -76.82
N GLY A 509 99.30 96.12 -77.22
CA GLY A 509 99.12 96.92 -78.44
C GLY A 509 99.03 96.13 -79.75
N ASP A 510 99.59 94.92 -79.83
CA ASP A 510 99.53 94.06 -81.02
C ASP A 510 99.60 92.56 -80.66
N SER A 511 98.90 91.72 -81.44
CA SER A 511 98.82 90.27 -81.25
C SER A 511 100.18 89.59 -81.41
N ASP A 512 100.98 90.03 -82.38
CA ASP A 512 102.31 89.48 -82.61
C ASP A 512 103.28 89.82 -81.47
N SER A 513 103.12 90.99 -80.84
CA SER A 513 103.92 91.40 -79.68
C SER A 513 103.62 90.56 -78.43
N TYR A 514 102.35 90.30 -78.14
CA TYR A 514 101.98 89.42 -77.01
C TYR A 514 102.43 87.97 -77.24
N ASN A 515 102.35 87.47 -78.48
CA ASN A 515 102.83 86.14 -78.82
C ASN A 515 104.35 86.05 -78.74
N LEU A 516 105.11 87.06 -79.20
CA LEU A 516 106.56 87.11 -79.05
C LEU A 516 106.98 87.22 -77.58
N TRP A 517 106.28 88.01 -76.76
CA TRP A 517 106.52 88.06 -75.31
C TRP A 517 106.20 86.73 -74.65
N THR A 518 105.03 86.14 -74.94
CA THR A 518 104.65 84.84 -74.38
C THR A 518 105.59 83.73 -74.85
N LEU A 519 106.06 83.80 -76.10
CA LEU A 519 107.04 82.89 -76.67
C LEU A 519 108.40 83.06 -75.99
N ALA A 520 108.85 84.29 -75.71
CA ALA A 520 110.10 84.55 -74.99
C ALA A 520 110.02 84.16 -73.51
N ASP A 521 108.91 84.51 -72.83
CA ASP A 521 108.64 84.19 -71.42
C ASP A 521 108.46 82.68 -71.20
N ARG A 522 107.88 81.98 -72.19
CA ARG A 522 107.72 80.52 -72.16
C ARG A 522 108.77 79.76 -72.96
N LEU A 523 109.74 80.43 -73.59
CA LEU A 523 110.79 79.71 -74.31
C LEU A 523 111.65 79.03 -73.26
N ASN A 524 111.59 77.71 -73.25
CA ASN A 524 112.53 76.91 -72.49
C ASN A 524 113.95 77.30 -72.95
N ASP A 525 114.83 77.66 -72.01
CA ASP A 525 116.19 78.18 -72.26
C ASP A 525 117.13 77.26 -73.09
N ARG A 526 116.63 76.13 -73.60
CA ARG A 526 117.38 75.05 -74.26
C ARG A 526 117.21 74.95 -75.79
N VAL A 527 116.53 75.88 -76.48
CA VAL A 527 116.19 75.73 -77.93
C VAL A 527 117.24 76.33 -78.88
N LYS A 528 117.64 75.59 -79.94
CA LYS A 528 118.48 76.04 -81.07
C LYS A 528 117.68 75.98 -82.39
N VAL A 529 117.70 77.04 -83.21
CA VAL A 529 116.94 77.15 -84.49
C VAL A 529 117.89 77.08 -85.70
N ASN A 530 117.56 76.26 -86.71
CA ASN A 530 118.31 76.11 -87.96
C ASN A 530 117.35 76.29 -89.16
N ILE A 531 117.68 77.14 -90.13
CA ILE A 531 116.77 77.56 -91.23
C ILE A 531 117.37 77.17 -92.59
N LEU A 532 116.60 76.47 -93.45
CA LEU A 532 116.97 76.16 -94.85
C LEU A 532 115.73 76.24 -95.78
N HIS A 533 115.88 76.79 -97.00
CA HIS A 533 114.77 77.18 -97.91
C HIS A 533 114.95 76.72 -99.39
N ALA A 534 113.85 76.16 -99.95
CA ALA A 534 113.24 76.19 -101.30
C ALA A 534 113.92 75.69 -102.62
N GLY A 535 113.09 75.04 -103.48
CA GLY A 535 113.17 75.06 -104.96
C GLY A 535 112.54 73.84 -105.71
N PRO A 536 111.88 73.94 -106.91
CA PRO A 536 110.88 72.97 -107.43
C PRO A 536 111.26 72.19 -108.73
N GLY A 537 111.04 70.86 -108.78
CA GLY A 537 111.00 70.04 -110.02
C GLY A 537 111.79 68.71 -110.03
N THR A 538 111.10 67.58 -110.33
CA THR A 538 111.56 66.23 -110.73
C THR A 538 112.26 65.25 -109.76
N LEU A 539 111.98 63.98 -110.07
CA LEU A 539 112.25 62.72 -109.38
C LEU A 539 113.73 62.43 -109.03
N TRP A 540 113.88 61.93 -107.79
CA TRP A 540 114.66 60.79 -107.33
C TRP A 540 116.20 60.81 -107.30
N THR A 541 116.65 60.25 -106.18
CA THR A 541 117.94 59.65 -105.83
C THR A 541 119.07 60.62 -105.50
N ASP A 542 119.83 60.45 -104.43
CA ASP A 542 119.80 59.61 -103.24
C ASP A 542 121.00 60.08 -102.42
N LEU A 543 121.10 59.65 -101.16
CA LEU A 543 122.35 59.64 -100.39
C LEU A 543 123.00 61.02 -100.07
N GLU A 544 123.14 61.45 -98.83
CA GLU A 544 123.67 60.81 -97.62
C GLU A 544 124.97 61.50 -97.20
N ARG A 545 125.06 61.72 -95.88
CA ARG A 545 126.27 61.57 -95.04
C ARG A 545 127.35 62.66 -95.12
N ALA A 546 127.43 63.41 -94.03
CA ALA A 546 128.47 63.20 -93.01
C ALA A 546 127.99 63.91 -91.72
N ARG A 547 127.43 63.24 -90.70
CA ARG A 547 128.10 62.48 -89.62
C ARG A 547 129.40 63.13 -89.14
N LEU A 548 129.59 63.18 -87.82
CA LEU A 548 130.54 62.33 -87.07
C LEU A 548 131.10 63.05 -85.84
N GLY A 549 131.41 62.22 -84.85
CA GLY A 549 131.98 62.57 -83.56
C GLY A 549 131.16 61.87 -82.48
N ASP A 550 131.03 60.55 -82.54
CA ASP A 550 131.93 59.61 -81.85
C ASP A 550 131.64 59.53 -80.35
N LEU A 551 131.80 58.31 -79.82
CA LEU A 551 131.69 57.90 -78.42
C LEU A 551 130.23 57.68 -77.97
N GLY A 552 129.72 56.50 -77.62
CA GLY A 552 130.34 55.23 -77.25
C GLY A 552 129.46 54.52 -76.21
N GLY A 553 129.57 53.19 -76.09
CA GLY A 553 129.08 52.36 -74.98
C GLY A 553 127.59 51.95 -75.05
N ALA A 554 127.22 50.67 -75.14
CA ALA A 554 127.35 49.58 -74.16
C ALA A 554 126.54 49.82 -72.86
N ALA A 555 125.68 48.83 -72.57
CA ALA A 555 125.48 48.19 -71.27
C ALA A 555 125.21 49.01 -69.98
N LEU A 556 124.12 48.58 -69.30
CA LEU A 556 124.05 48.24 -67.87
C LEU A 556 124.11 49.34 -66.79
N ILE A 557 123.30 49.09 -65.74
CA ILE A 557 123.51 49.44 -64.32
C ILE A 557 123.14 50.90 -63.97
N GLU A 558 122.38 51.23 -62.93
CA GLU A 558 121.79 50.48 -61.81
C GLU A 558 120.85 51.43 -61.06
N GLN A 559 119.90 50.82 -60.32
CA GLN A 559 119.50 51.14 -58.94
C GLN A 559 119.11 52.60 -58.56
N GLN A 560 118.10 52.84 -57.74
CA GLN A 560 117.61 52.03 -56.62
C GLN A 560 116.30 52.63 -56.10
N SER A 561 115.51 51.75 -55.47
CA SER A 561 114.70 52.02 -54.28
C SER A 561 113.44 52.89 -54.45
N GLY A 562 112.23 52.49 -54.09
CA GLY A 562 111.81 51.31 -53.33
C GLY A 562 110.59 51.60 -52.45
N LYS A 563 109.75 50.55 -52.29
CA LYS A 563 108.76 50.28 -51.21
C LYS A 563 107.55 51.22 -51.06
N GLY A 564 106.34 50.76 -50.69
CA GLY A 564 105.83 49.43 -50.27
C GLY A 564 104.28 49.48 -50.29
N LYS A 565 103.55 48.35 -50.43
CA LYS A 565 103.08 47.37 -49.41
C LYS A 565 101.53 47.30 -49.47
N SER A 566 100.95 46.18 -49.95
CA SER A 566 100.14 45.16 -49.21
C SER A 566 98.73 45.66 -48.79
N GLY A 567 97.59 45.18 -49.33
CA GLY A 567 97.04 43.81 -49.35
C GLY A 567 95.93 43.70 -48.28
N PRO A 568 95.06 42.66 -48.23
CA PRO A 568 94.67 41.65 -49.22
C PRO A 568 93.44 42.03 -50.07
#